data_AF-A0A914Y4A8-F1
#
_entry.id   AF-A0A914Y4A8-F1
#
_cell.length_a   1.000
_cell.length_b   1.000
_cell.length_c   1.000
_cell.angle_alpha   90.00
_cell.angle_beta   90.00
_cell.angle_gamma   90.00
#
_symmetry.space_group_name_H-M   'P 1'
#
loop_
_entity.id
_entity.type
_entity.pdbx_description
1 polymer ?
#
loop_
_entity_poly.entity_id
_entity_poly.type
_entity_poly.pdbx_seq_one_letter_code
_entity_poly.pdbx_strand_id
1 'polypeptide(L)'
;MSLIYPCMSSCGCDRMPMFPVCDKLGTVFYSPCHAGCPLTSTEIFKFINPNETIQGNIFKNCSCVTSDDMEASRQFCSTQECEQKALLYFLFMALGGMIGGMAVTPGVLILLRSVPPMHRSISLGFNGFMVSLFATLPSPIFWGFVFDKFCLKWDQKCPDTKGSCALYDTDPLRLWLHLLYGCMRAFALIADVYVLYHAKDLKYGTHCFAAGGCSY
;
A
#
# COMPACT_ATOMS: atom_id res chain seq x y z
N MET A 1 -15.35 12.69 -0.23
CA MET A 1 -16.04 11.91 0.81
C MET A 1 -16.09 12.77 2.07
N SER A 2 -17.26 13.26 2.46
CA SER A 2 -17.39 14.07 3.69
C SER A 2 -17.71 13.15 4.87
N LEU A 3 -17.17 13.44 6.06
CA LEU A 3 -17.43 12.65 7.28
C LEU A 3 -18.49 13.28 8.19
N ILE A 4 -18.93 14.50 7.87
CA ILE A 4 -19.96 15.24 8.62
C ILE A 4 -20.97 15.76 7.59
N TYR A 5 -22.23 15.40 7.78
CA TYR A 5 -23.33 15.88 6.94
C TYR A 5 -24.38 16.56 7.81
N PRO A 6 -24.96 17.70 7.37
CA PRO A 6 -25.95 18.44 8.14
C PRO A 6 -27.27 17.70 8.36
N CYS A 7 -27.53 16.66 7.56
CA CYS A 7 -28.72 15.81 7.59
C CYS A 7 -28.61 14.62 8.57
N MET A 8 -27.50 14.47 9.30
CA MET A 8 -27.32 13.37 10.25
C MET A 8 -28.29 13.53 11.42
N SER A 9 -29.26 12.63 11.52
CA SER A 9 -30.32 12.66 12.54
C SER A 9 -29.82 12.28 13.95
N SER A 10 -28.63 11.67 14.07
CA SER A 10 -28.03 11.26 15.33
C SER A 10 -26.56 11.71 15.43
N CYS A 11 -26.25 12.53 16.44
CA CYS A 11 -24.87 12.78 16.85
C CYS A 11 -24.35 11.50 17.53
N GLY A 12 -23.38 10.80 16.94
CA GLY A 12 -22.85 9.57 17.53
C GLY A 12 -22.23 8.53 16.58
N CYS A 13 -22.08 8.83 15.29
CA CYS A 13 -21.51 7.89 14.32
C CYS A 13 -19.98 7.74 14.38
N ASP A 14 -19.29 8.44 15.30
CA ASP A 14 -17.83 8.46 15.39
C ASP A 14 -17.24 7.07 15.57
N ARG A 15 -17.85 6.26 16.45
CA ARG A 15 -17.45 4.89 16.79
C ARG A 15 -17.94 3.82 15.83
N MET A 16 -18.65 4.21 14.77
CA MET A 16 -19.13 3.24 13.78
C MET A 16 -17.94 2.73 12.95
N PRO A 17 -17.77 1.41 12.80
CA PRO A 17 -16.73 0.85 11.95
C PRO A 17 -16.99 1.18 10.48
N MET A 18 -15.95 1.03 9.67
CA MET A 18 -16.03 1.28 8.23
C MET A 18 -16.99 0.28 7.58
N PHE A 19 -18.06 0.79 6.99
CA PHE A 19 -19.01 -0.02 6.22
C PHE A 19 -19.53 0.81 5.04
N PRO A 20 -18.74 0.96 3.97
CA PRO A 20 -19.11 1.88 2.89
C PRO A 20 -20.45 1.47 2.28
N VAL A 21 -21.32 2.44 2.04
CA VAL A 21 -22.59 2.27 1.34
C VAL A 21 -22.75 3.38 0.32
N CYS A 22 -23.49 3.10 -0.75
CA CYS A 22 -23.79 4.10 -1.77
C CYS A 22 -25.29 4.26 -1.91
N ASP A 23 -25.74 5.44 -2.33
CA ASP A 23 -27.09 5.61 -2.87
C ASP A 23 -27.14 5.13 -4.33
N LYS A 24 -28.35 5.14 -4.93
CA LYS A 24 -28.55 4.78 -6.34
C LYS A 24 -27.97 5.79 -7.34
N LEU A 25 -27.61 7.00 -6.88
CA LEU A 25 -26.96 8.03 -7.70
C LEU A 25 -25.43 7.88 -7.69
N GLY A 26 -24.88 6.99 -6.85
CA GLY A 26 -23.44 6.75 -6.71
C GLY A 26 -22.76 7.58 -5.61
N THR A 27 -23.52 8.31 -4.79
CA THR A 27 -22.98 9.04 -3.63
C THR A 27 -22.52 8.04 -2.57
N VAL A 28 -21.24 8.11 -2.19
CA VAL A 28 -20.62 7.20 -1.22
C VAL A 28 -20.67 7.79 0.19
N PHE A 29 -21.02 6.96 1.18
CA PHE A 29 -21.03 7.28 2.60
C PHE A 29 -20.15 6.32 3.39
N TYR A 30 -19.53 6.79 4.47
CA TYR A 30 -18.58 6.00 5.28
C TYR A 30 -19.24 4.80 5.96
N SER A 31 -20.48 4.99 6.43
CA SER A 31 -21.32 3.95 6.99
C SER A 31 -22.81 4.33 6.87
N PRO A 32 -23.75 3.39 7.09
CA PRO A 32 -25.19 3.70 7.06
C PRO A 32 -25.58 4.80 8.06
N CYS A 33 -24.88 4.89 9.19
CA CYS A 33 -25.07 5.96 10.18
C CYS A 33 -24.72 7.34 9.59
N HIS A 34 -23.64 7.44 8.80
CA HIS A 34 -23.25 8.69 8.13
C HIS A 34 -24.17 9.03 6.96
N ALA A 35 -24.89 8.04 6.39
CA ALA A 35 -25.98 8.25 5.44
C ALA A 35 -27.30 8.67 6.12
N GLY A 36 -27.33 8.75 7.47
CA GLY A 36 -28.52 9.16 8.22
C GLY A 36 -29.62 8.10 8.27
N CYS A 37 -29.29 6.83 8.02
CA CYS A 37 -30.24 5.74 8.09
C CYS A 37 -30.58 5.41 9.56
N PRO A 38 -31.86 5.18 9.90
CA PRO A 38 -32.25 4.72 11.23
C PRO A 38 -31.72 3.29 11.44
N LEU A 39 -30.82 3.13 12.40
CA LEU A 39 -30.25 1.83 12.78
C LEU A 39 -30.87 1.34 14.08
N THR A 40 -31.32 0.10 14.10
CA THR A 40 -31.76 -0.56 15.34
C THR A 40 -30.55 -0.94 16.21
N SER A 41 -30.75 -1.09 17.52
CA SER A 41 -29.69 -1.52 18.45
C SER A 41 -29.08 -2.87 18.06
N THR A 42 -29.89 -3.78 17.50
CA THR A 42 -29.44 -5.07 16.97
C THR A 42 -28.52 -4.90 15.75
N GLU A 43 -28.82 -3.97 14.84
CA GLU A 43 -27.95 -3.70 13.69
C GLU A 43 -26.63 -3.06 14.12
N ILE A 44 -26.67 -2.10 15.05
CA ILE A 44 -25.47 -1.50 15.64
C ILE A 44 -24.60 -2.57 16.30
N PHE A 45 -25.20 -3.50 17.07
CA PHE A 45 -24.49 -4.60 17.71
C PHE A 45 -23.80 -5.52 16.68
N LYS A 46 -24.44 -5.78 15.53
CA LYS A 46 -23.85 -6.54 14.43
C LYS A 46 -22.64 -5.84 13.82
N PHE A 47 -22.66 -4.51 13.71
CA PHE A 47 -21.51 -3.77 13.17
C PHE A 47 -20.32 -3.84 14.12
N ILE A 48 -20.58 -3.83 15.43
CA ILE A 48 -19.54 -3.83 16.47
C ILE A 48 -18.98 -5.24 16.71
N ASN A 49 -19.77 -6.30 16.46
CA ASN A 49 -19.33 -7.68 16.67
C ASN A 49 -18.87 -8.35 15.36
N PRO A 50 -17.57 -8.65 15.21
CA PRO A 50 -17.01 -9.21 13.98
C PRO A 50 -17.45 -10.66 13.68
N ASN A 51 -18.11 -11.34 14.61
CA ASN A 51 -18.58 -12.71 14.45
C ASN A 51 -19.94 -12.82 13.73
N GLU A 52 -20.64 -11.70 13.51
CA GLU A 52 -21.90 -11.68 12.77
C GLU A 52 -21.73 -11.03 11.39
N THR A 53 -22.05 -11.78 10.34
CA THR A 53 -22.05 -11.27 8.98
C THR A 53 -23.30 -10.43 8.72
N ILE A 54 -23.09 -9.14 8.46
CA ILE A 54 -24.12 -8.27 7.93
C ILE A 54 -24.21 -8.54 6.43
N GLN A 55 -25.11 -9.44 6.05
CA GLN A 55 -25.49 -9.58 4.64
C GLN A 55 -26.07 -8.25 4.13
N GLY A 56 -25.86 -7.96 2.85
CA GLY A 56 -26.08 -6.66 2.20
C GLY A 56 -27.49 -6.10 2.32
N ASN A 57 -27.82 -5.59 3.50
CA ASN A 57 -29.09 -4.97 3.80
C ASN A 57 -29.21 -3.66 3.02
N ILE A 58 -30.36 -3.46 2.40
CA ILE A 58 -30.74 -2.16 1.85
C ILE A 58 -31.26 -1.34 3.03
N PHE A 59 -30.53 -0.30 3.40
CA PHE A 59 -30.95 0.64 4.44
C PHE A 59 -31.94 1.62 3.83
N LYS A 60 -33.08 1.82 4.49
CA LYS A 60 -34.18 2.68 4.01
C LYS A 60 -34.35 3.89 4.92
N ASN A 61 -35.05 4.91 4.42
CA ASN A 61 -35.36 6.16 5.13
C ASN A 61 -34.09 6.89 5.61
N CYS A 62 -33.04 6.88 4.77
CA CYS A 62 -31.78 7.53 5.06
C CYS A 62 -31.88 9.05 4.80
N SER A 63 -31.71 9.86 5.84
CA SER A 63 -31.93 11.32 5.75
C SER A 63 -30.89 12.08 4.92
N CYS A 64 -29.71 11.52 4.71
CA CYS A 64 -28.64 12.14 3.91
C CYS A 64 -28.57 11.65 2.45
N VAL A 65 -29.44 10.72 2.09
CA VAL A 65 -29.53 10.20 0.73
C VAL A 65 -30.41 11.13 -0.11
N THR A 66 -29.93 11.55 -1.26
CA THR A 66 -30.65 12.46 -2.17
C THR A 66 -31.42 11.73 -3.27
N SER A 67 -31.30 10.40 -3.37
CA SER A 67 -32.12 9.61 -4.29
C SER A 67 -33.57 9.52 -3.81
N ASP A 68 -34.52 9.45 -4.75
CA ASP A 68 -35.96 9.42 -4.47
C ASP A 68 -36.37 8.28 -3.52
N ASP A 69 -35.66 7.14 -3.58
CA ASP A 69 -35.94 5.99 -2.74
C ASP A 69 -35.46 6.15 -1.29
N MET A 70 -34.58 7.12 -1.00
CA MET A 70 -33.91 7.29 0.30
C MET A 70 -33.23 6.00 0.80
N GLU A 71 -32.70 5.21 -0.15
CA GLU A 71 -32.08 3.91 0.07
C GLU A 71 -30.55 3.97 -0.10
N ALA A 72 -29.82 3.37 0.84
CA ALA A 72 -28.38 3.17 0.74
C ALA A 72 -28.01 1.68 0.89
N SER A 73 -27.09 1.19 0.07
CA SER A 73 -26.60 -0.19 0.14
C SER A 73 -25.19 -0.29 -0.43
N ARG A 74 -24.45 -1.33 -0.02
CA ARG A 74 -23.18 -1.73 -0.66
C ARG A 74 -23.38 -2.11 -2.13
N GLN A 75 -24.54 -2.66 -2.47
CA GLN A 75 -24.84 -3.13 -3.82
C GLN A 75 -24.97 -2.00 -4.84
N PHE A 76 -25.25 -0.78 -4.39
CA PHE A 76 -25.35 0.39 -5.27
C PHE A 76 -23.99 1.00 -5.60
N CYS A 77 -22.91 0.55 -4.93
CA CYS A 77 -21.56 1.03 -5.21
C CYS A 77 -21.01 0.39 -6.49
N SER A 78 -20.68 1.19 -7.49
CA SER A 78 -20.05 0.72 -8.72
C SER A 78 -18.63 0.20 -8.44
N THR A 79 -18.36 -1.09 -8.70
CA THR A 79 -17.02 -1.68 -8.54
C THR A 79 -16.24 -1.81 -9.84
N GLN A 80 -16.89 -1.63 -11.00
CA GLN A 80 -16.30 -1.93 -12.31
C GLN A 80 -14.98 -1.19 -12.59
N GLU A 81 -14.93 0.12 -12.33
CA GLU A 81 -13.69 0.88 -12.50
C GLU A 81 -12.59 0.46 -11.52
N CYS A 82 -12.98 0.12 -10.29
CA CYS A 82 -12.07 -0.31 -9.24
C CYS A 82 -11.40 -1.64 -9.62
N GLU A 83 -12.19 -2.60 -10.11
CA GLU A 83 -11.70 -3.92 -10.53
C GLU A 83 -10.70 -3.81 -11.69
N GLN A 84 -11.00 -3.00 -12.71
CA GLN A 84 -10.08 -2.79 -13.83
C GLN A 84 -8.77 -2.12 -13.39
N LYS A 85 -8.86 -1.05 -12.58
CA LYS A 85 -7.68 -0.36 -12.05
C LYS A 85 -6.86 -1.25 -11.12
N ALA A 86 -7.52 -2.08 -10.29
CA ALA A 86 -6.87 -3.04 -9.41
C ALA A 86 -6.14 -4.14 -10.21
N LEU A 87 -6.78 -4.71 -11.24
CA LEU A 87 -6.16 -5.69 -12.12
C LEU A 87 -4.91 -5.13 -12.80
N LEU A 88 -5.00 -3.93 -13.36
CA LEU A 88 -3.85 -3.25 -13.98
C LEU A 88 -2.74 -3.01 -12.95
N TYR A 89 -3.09 -2.55 -11.75
CA TYR A 89 -2.12 -2.35 -10.67
C TYR A 89 -1.38 -3.65 -10.31
N PHE A 90 -2.08 -4.76 -10.10
CA PHE A 90 -1.47 -6.04 -9.79
C PHE A 90 -0.60 -6.56 -10.95
N LEU A 91 -1.03 -6.36 -12.20
CA LEU A 91 -0.25 -6.71 -13.37
C LEU A 91 1.09 -5.94 -13.40
N PHE A 92 1.05 -4.61 -13.24
CA PHE A 92 2.26 -3.78 -13.22
C PHE A 92 3.17 -4.11 -12.03
N MET A 93 2.59 -4.39 -10.87
CA MET A 93 3.35 -4.84 -9.69
C MET A 93 4.05 -6.18 -9.93
N ALA A 94 3.37 -7.13 -10.56
CA ALA A 94 3.96 -8.43 -10.90
C ALA A 94 5.10 -8.29 -11.91
N LEU A 95 4.88 -7.52 -12.99
CA LEU A 95 5.92 -7.23 -13.98
C LEU A 95 7.12 -6.50 -13.36
N GLY A 96 6.85 -5.48 -12.55
CA GLY A 96 7.88 -4.74 -11.82
C GLY A 96 8.66 -5.61 -10.84
N GLY A 97 7.98 -6.52 -10.13
CA GLY A 97 8.59 -7.50 -9.25
C GLY A 97 9.49 -8.49 -9.99
N MET A 98 9.05 -8.97 -11.16
CA MET A 98 9.85 -9.84 -12.02
C MET A 98 11.11 -9.15 -12.53
N ILE A 99 10.99 -7.93 -13.07
CA ILE A 99 12.13 -7.12 -13.53
C ILE A 99 13.08 -6.83 -12.36
N GLY A 100 12.54 -6.44 -11.21
CA GLY A 100 13.32 -6.19 -10.00
C GLY A 100 14.07 -7.42 -9.52
N GLY A 101 13.42 -8.59 -9.51
CA GLY A 101 14.05 -9.87 -9.15
C GLY A 101 15.17 -10.27 -10.10
N MET A 102 14.97 -10.10 -11.42
CA MET A 102 16.00 -10.39 -12.43
C MET A 102 17.24 -9.50 -12.26
N ALA A 103 17.10 -8.28 -11.74
CA ALA A 103 18.21 -7.35 -11.50
C ALA A 103 19.09 -7.74 -10.30
N VAL A 104 18.61 -8.57 -9.37
CA VAL A 104 19.39 -8.98 -8.18
C VAL A 104 20.57 -9.87 -8.57
N THR A 105 20.35 -10.83 -9.47
CA THR A 105 21.38 -11.79 -9.92
C THR A 105 22.63 -11.10 -10.50
N PRO A 106 22.54 -10.19 -11.50
CA PRO A 106 23.72 -9.51 -12.01
C PRO A 106 24.41 -8.63 -10.94
N GLY A 107 23.67 -8.02 -10.03
CA GLY A 107 24.24 -7.25 -8.91
C GLY A 107 25.12 -8.11 -8.00
N VAL A 108 24.62 -9.29 -7.62
CA VAL A 108 25.39 -10.27 -6.82
C VAL A 108 26.61 -10.78 -7.59
N LEU A 109 26.48 -11.03 -8.90
CA LEU A 109 27.61 -11.46 -9.73
C LEU A 109 28.72 -10.41 -9.81
N ILE A 110 28.37 -9.13 -9.96
CA ILE A 110 29.34 -8.02 -9.96
C ILE A 110 30.09 -7.96 -8.62
N LEU A 111 29.36 -8.07 -7.50
CA LEU A 111 29.96 -8.10 -6.16
C LEU A 111 30.98 -9.25 -6.02
N LEU A 112 30.59 -10.47 -6.42
CA LEU A 112 31.45 -11.66 -6.32
C LEU A 112 32.69 -11.62 -7.21
N ARG A 113 32.62 -10.91 -8.35
CA ARG A 113 33.75 -10.69 -9.27
C ARG A 113 34.70 -9.60 -8.78
N SER A 114 34.23 -8.71 -7.91
CA SER A 114 35.00 -7.60 -7.37
C SER A 114 35.84 -7.98 -6.14
N VAL A 115 35.64 -9.18 -5.58
CA VAL A 115 36.32 -9.65 -4.37
C VAL A 115 37.01 -11.00 -4.56
N PRO A 116 38.15 -11.25 -3.91
CA PRO A 116 38.81 -12.55 -3.94
C PRO A 116 37.91 -13.69 -3.41
N PRO A 117 38.05 -14.92 -3.93
CA PRO A 117 37.25 -16.08 -3.54
C PRO A 117 37.13 -16.30 -2.04
N MET A 118 38.23 -16.11 -1.30
CA MET A 118 38.30 -16.29 0.16
C MET A 118 37.38 -15.32 0.93
N HIS A 119 37.03 -14.16 0.35
CA HIS A 119 36.25 -13.11 1.02
C HIS A 119 34.81 -12.98 0.51
N ARG A 120 34.37 -13.85 -0.40
CA ARG A 120 33.03 -13.78 -1.03
C ARG A 120 31.89 -13.89 -0.01
N SER A 121 31.97 -14.85 0.90
CA SER A 121 30.94 -15.07 1.93
C SER A 121 30.84 -13.89 2.91
N ILE A 122 31.98 -13.36 3.34
CA ILE A 122 32.04 -12.17 4.22
C ILE A 122 31.43 -10.96 3.50
N SER A 123 31.75 -10.76 2.23
CA SER A 123 31.24 -9.64 1.42
C SER A 123 29.73 -9.72 1.22
N LEU A 124 29.19 -10.92 0.92
CA LEU A 124 27.75 -11.15 0.81
C LEU A 124 27.02 -10.93 2.14
N GLY A 125 27.59 -11.45 3.24
CA GLY A 125 27.05 -11.24 4.59
C GLY A 125 27.01 -9.77 4.98
N PHE A 126 28.09 -9.03 4.71
CA PHE A 126 28.15 -7.59 4.94
C PHE A 126 27.14 -6.83 4.09
N ASN A 127 27.00 -7.15 2.80
CA ASN A 127 25.99 -6.56 1.92
C ASN A 127 24.56 -6.80 2.47
N GLY A 128 24.24 -8.04 2.86
CA GLY A 128 22.93 -8.36 3.45
C GLY A 128 22.68 -7.62 4.76
N PHE A 129 23.71 -7.48 5.60
CA PHE A 129 23.63 -6.72 6.85
C PHE A 129 23.36 -5.23 6.57
N MET A 130 24.08 -4.60 5.64
CA MET A 130 23.86 -3.21 5.25
C MET A 130 22.46 -2.99 4.68
N VAL A 131 21.99 -3.86 3.77
CA VAL A 131 20.63 -3.81 3.22
C VAL A 131 19.59 -3.93 4.34
N SER A 132 19.81 -4.82 5.30
CA SER A 132 18.88 -4.99 6.41
C SER A 132 18.83 -3.75 7.30
N LEU A 133 20.00 -3.20 7.64
CA LEU A 133 20.13 -2.06 8.53
C LEU A 133 19.53 -0.78 7.95
N PHE A 134 19.78 -0.52 6.66
CA PHE A 134 19.42 0.76 6.04
C PHE A 134 18.19 0.72 5.13
N ALA A 135 17.77 -0.46 4.67
CA ALA A 135 16.59 -0.58 3.81
C ALA A 135 15.44 -1.31 4.51
N THR A 136 15.64 -2.55 4.97
CA THR A 136 14.50 -3.38 5.42
C THR A 136 13.94 -2.93 6.77
N LEU A 137 14.80 -2.59 7.74
CA LEU A 137 14.37 -2.14 9.07
C LEU A 137 13.67 -0.76 9.05
N PRO A 138 14.23 0.30 8.41
CA PRO A 138 13.59 1.61 8.40
C PRO A 138 12.39 1.72 7.46
N SER A 139 12.28 0.84 6.45
CA SER A 139 11.23 0.91 5.43
C SER A 139 9.79 0.89 6.01
N PRO A 140 9.39 -0.07 6.86
CA PRO A 140 8.04 -0.08 7.44
C PRO A 140 7.73 1.16 8.28
N ILE A 141 8.72 1.70 8.99
CA ILE A 141 8.56 2.90 9.83
C ILE A 141 8.34 4.13 8.94
N PHE A 142 9.20 4.30 7.93
CA PHE A 142 9.11 5.41 6.99
C PHE A 142 7.79 5.39 6.21
N TRP A 143 7.45 4.25 5.59
CA TRP A 143 6.21 4.13 4.84
C TRP A 143 5.00 4.24 5.76
N GLY A 144 5.03 3.66 6.96
CA GLY A 144 3.98 3.83 7.96
C GLY A 144 3.69 5.31 8.25
N PHE A 145 4.74 6.10 8.50
CA PHE A 145 4.59 7.54 8.68
C PHE A 145 3.99 8.25 7.46
N VAL A 146 4.39 7.88 6.24
CA VAL A 146 3.82 8.44 5.00
C VAL A 146 2.32 8.13 4.91
N PHE A 147 1.90 6.89 5.16
CA PHE A 147 0.47 6.52 5.14
C PHE A 147 -0.32 7.24 6.24
N ASP A 148 0.23 7.32 7.46
CA ASP A 148 -0.41 7.98 8.59
C ASP A 148 -0.67 9.47 8.36
N LYS A 149 0.16 10.15 7.54
CA LYS A 149 -0.02 11.56 7.15
C LYS A 149 -1.29 11.81 6.34
N PHE A 150 -1.73 10.83 5.56
CA PHE A 150 -2.94 10.92 4.74
C PHE A 150 -4.14 10.25 5.40
N CYS A 151 -4.06 9.95 6.70
CA CYS A 151 -5.18 9.40 7.43
C CYS A 151 -6.28 10.45 7.66
N LEU A 152 -7.47 10.18 7.14
CA LEU A 152 -8.67 10.99 7.36
C LEU A 152 -9.41 10.59 8.63
N LYS A 153 -9.46 9.28 8.94
CA LYS A 153 -10.16 8.76 10.13
C LYS A 153 -9.40 7.61 10.76
N TRP A 154 -9.07 7.76 12.04
CA TRP A 154 -8.47 6.72 12.87
C TRP A 154 -9.54 5.77 13.42
N ASP A 155 -9.26 4.48 13.43
CA ASP A 155 -10.06 3.51 14.17
C ASP A 155 -9.86 3.73 15.68
N GLN A 156 -10.93 3.62 16.46
CA GLN A 156 -10.93 3.87 17.90
C GLN A 156 -11.64 2.71 18.62
N LYS A 157 -10.85 1.75 19.11
CA LYS A 157 -11.37 0.61 19.88
C LYS A 157 -11.52 0.93 21.37
N CYS A 158 -10.61 1.72 21.92
CA CYS A 158 -10.66 2.20 23.31
C CYS A 158 -10.68 3.73 23.35
N PRO A 159 -11.31 4.35 24.37
CA PRO A 159 -11.24 5.79 24.59
C PRO A 159 -9.78 6.28 24.57
N ASP A 160 -9.53 7.40 23.87
CA ASP A 160 -8.23 8.08 23.79
C ASP A 160 -7.05 7.28 23.18
N THR A 161 -7.33 6.16 22.51
CA THR A 161 -6.31 5.39 21.77
C THR A 161 -6.53 5.46 20.26
N LYS A 162 -5.44 5.60 19.51
CA LYS A 162 -5.43 5.52 18.04
C LYS A 162 -5.12 4.08 17.63
N GLY A 163 -6.03 3.46 16.89
CA GLY A 163 -5.82 2.17 16.23
C GLY A 163 -5.20 2.33 14.84
N SER A 164 -5.51 1.40 13.93
CA SER A 164 -5.19 1.55 12.51
C SER A 164 -6.02 2.66 11.87
N CYS A 165 -5.49 3.34 10.85
CA CYS A 165 -6.32 4.26 10.08
C CYS A 165 -7.39 3.51 9.28
N ALA A 166 -8.64 3.93 9.43
CA ALA A 166 -9.80 3.33 8.78
C ALA A 166 -10.08 3.93 7.39
N LEU A 167 -9.74 5.20 7.17
CA LEU A 167 -9.94 5.88 5.89
C LEU A 167 -8.78 6.81 5.57
N TYR A 168 -8.24 6.67 4.36
CA TYR A 168 -7.15 7.51 3.85
C TYR A 168 -7.64 8.42 2.72
N ASP A 169 -6.99 9.57 2.57
CA ASP A 169 -7.14 10.43 1.39
C ASP A 169 -6.30 9.87 0.24
N THR A 170 -6.96 9.22 -0.73
CA THR A 170 -6.28 8.42 -1.75
C THR A 170 -5.58 9.26 -2.82
N ASP A 171 -6.08 10.45 -3.14
CA ASP A 171 -5.52 11.28 -4.22
C ASP A 171 -4.14 11.86 -3.89
N PRO A 172 -3.95 12.58 -2.77
CA PRO A 172 -2.64 13.07 -2.37
C PRO A 172 -1.73 11.91 -1.96
N LEU A 173 -2.25 10.86 -1.30
CA LEU A 173 -1.48 9.67 -0.98
C LEU A 173 -0.89 9.04 -2.24
N ARG A 174 -1.69 8.85 -3.30
CA ARG A 174 -1.22 8.28 -4.56
C ARG A 174 -0.09 9.12 -5.14
N LEU A 175 -0.27 10.44 -5.22
CA LEU A 175 0.75 11.33 -5.77
C LEU A 175 2.06 11.25 -4.99
N TRP A 176 1.99 11.31 -3.66
CA TRP A 176 3.16 11.22 -2.79
C TRP A 176 3.88 9.89 -2.90
N LEU A 177 3.15 8.77 -2.93
CA LEU A 177 3.74 7.44 -3.11
C LEU A 177 4.53 7.35 -4.42
N HIS A 178 3.95 7.81 -5.53
CA HIS A 178 4.60 7.73 -6.85
C HIS A 178 5.79 8.68 -6.95
N LEU A 179 5.69 9.90 -6.40
CA LEU A 179 6.79 10.86 -6.38
C LEU A 179 7.95 10.36 -5.52
N LEU A 180 7.69 9.91 -4.28
CA LEU A 180 8.72 9.38 -3.39
C LEU A 180 9.41 8.17 -4.02
N TYR A 181 8.64 7.21 -4.53
CA TYR A 181 9.18 6.04 -5.21
C TYR A 181 10.01 6.43 -6.45
N GLY A 182 9.52 7.38 -7.25
CA GLY A 182 10.22 7.91 -8.41
C GLY A 182 11.56 8.55 -8.03
N CYS A 183 11.59 9.37 -6.99
CA CYS A 183 12.81 9.99 -6.47
C CYS A 183 13.82 8.96 -5.96
N MET A 184 13.36 7.95 -5.19
CA MET A 184 14.21 6.86 -4.71
C MET A 184 14.82 6.07 -5.88
N ARG A 185 14.03 5.79 -6.92
CA ARG A 185 14.49 5.10 -8.13
C ARG A 185 15.45 5.95 -8.96
N ALA A 186 15.23 7.25 -9.08
CA ALA A 186 16.15 8.15 -9.76
C ALA A 186 17.51 8.19 -9.05
N PHE A 187 17.52 8.29 -7.72
CA PHE A 187 18.74 8.23 -6.94
C PHE A 187 19.48 6.89 -7.10
N ALA A 188 18.76 5.77 -7.04
CA ALA A 188 19.34 4.45 -7.27
C ALA A 188 19.96 4.33 -8.68
N LEU A 189 19.27 4.83 -9.71
CA LEU A 189 19.76 4.81 -11.09
C LEU A 189 21.04 5.64 -11.26
N ILE A 190 21.16 6.78 -10.57
CA ILE A 190 22.41 7.57 -10.56
C ILE A 190 23.56 6.76 -9.95
N ALA A 191 23.31 6.07 -8.83
CA ALA A 191 24.31 5.22 -8.19
C ALA A 191 24.71 4.03 -9.10
N ASP A 192 23.74 3.39 -9.76
CA ASP A 192 24.00 2.29 -10.70
C ASP A 192 24.84 2.78 -11.90
N VAL A 193 24.50 3.94 -12.48
CA VAL A 193 25.28 4.55 -13.57
C VAL A 193 26.69 4.90 -13.11
N TYR A 194 26.85 5.41 -11.89
CA TYR A 194 28.16 5.70 -11.29
C TYR A 194 29.01 4.44 -11.14
N VAL A 195 28.43 3.34 -10.66
CA VAL A 195 29.10 2.04 -10.55
C VAL A 195 29.47 1.53 -11.93
N LEU A 196 28.55 1.54 -12.89
CA LEU A 196 28.81 1.10 -14.26
C LEU A 196 29.89 1.92 -14.96
N TYR A 197 30.01 3.22 -14.66
CA TYR A 197 31.07 4.06 -15.20
C TYR A 197 32.45 3.64 -14.69
N HIS A 198 32.59 3.35 -13.39
CA HIS A 198 33.86 2.93 -12.78
C HIS A 198 34.16 1.45 -12.97
N ALA A 199 33.15 0.63 -13.18
CA ALA A 199 33.28 -0.80 -13.45
C ALA A 199 33.77 -1.12 -14.87
N LYS A 200 33.99 -0.12 -15.74
CA LYS A 200 34.44 -0.33 -17.13
C LYS A 200 35.79 -1.05 -17.23
N ASP A 201 36.64 -0.93 -16.21
CA ASP A 201 37.95 -1.58 -16.15
C ASP A 201 37.90 -3.01 -15.56
N LEU A 202 36.72 -3.47 -15.10
CA LEU A 202 36.51 -4.88 -14.77
C LEU A 202 36.50 -5.67 -16.08
N LYS A 203 37.65 -6.25 -16.43
CA LYS A 203 37.75 -7.21 -17.53
C LYS A 203 36.68 -8.30 -17.34
N TYR A 204 35.67 -8.32 -18.22
CA TYR A 204 34.78 -9.49 -18.43
C TYR A 204 35.54 -10.63 -19.12
N GLY A 205 36.81 -10.82 -18.76
CA GLY A 205 37.72 -11.72 -19.40
C GLY A 205 37.56 -13.12 -18.84
N THR A 206 36.92 -13.99 -19.62
CA THR A 206 37.54 -15.28 -19.91
C THR A 206 38.93 -15.03 -20.52
N HIS A 207 39.92 -14.76 -19.68
CA HIS A 207 41.30 -15.07 -20.03
C HIS A 207 41.64 -16.40 -19.37
N CYS A 208 41.19 -17.49 -20.00
CA CYS A 208 42.04 -18.67 -20.04
C CYS A 208 43.30 -18.22 -20.78
N PHE A 209 44.39 -17.98 -20.05
CA PHE A 209 45.70 -17.97 -20.69
C PHE A 209 45.93 -19.36 -21.28
N ALA A 210 46.22 -19.41 -22.58
CA ALA A 210 46.73 -20.59 -23.25
C ALA A 210 48.18 -20.86 -22.80
N ALA A 211 48.39 -21.08 -21.51
CA ALA A 211 49.58 -21.65 -20.88
C ALA A 211 49.39 -21.58 -19.35
N GLY A 212 48.89 -22.68 -18.76
CA GLY A 212 49.18 -23.08 -17.39
C GLY A 212 48.64 -22.21 -16.23
N GLY A 213 47.51 -22.61 -15.67
CA GLY A 213 47.22 -22.43 -14.24
C GLY A 213 46.06 -21.50 -13.90
N CYS A 214 44.85 -22.06 -13.80
CA CYS A 214 43.83 -21.47 -12.94
C CYS A 214 44.22 -21.75 -11.48
N SER A 215 44.65 -20.73 -10.75
CA SER A 215 44.65 -20.78 -9.28
C SER A 215 43.40 -20.09 -8.76
N TYR A 216 42.71 -20.83 -7.88
CA TYR A 216 41.32 -20.67 -7.46
C TYR A 216 40.96 -19.33 -6.81
#